data_AF-A0A1I6GJA4-F1
#
_entry.id   AF-A0A1I6GJA4-F1
#
_cell.length_a   1.000
_cell.length_b   1.000
_cell.length_c   1.000
_cell.angle_alpha   90.00
_cell.angle_beta   90.00
_cell.angle_gamma   90.00
#
_symmetry.space_group_name_H-M   'P 1'
#
loop_
_entity.id
_entity.type
_entity.pdbx_description
1 polymer ?
#
loop_
_entity_poly.entity_id
_entity_poly.type
_entity_poly.pdbx_seq_one_letter_code
_entity_poly.pdbx_strand_id
1 'polypeptide(L)'
;MKAVFTDIGKAIRWSISLGNKFIQVVPWLTLFAVIFSVFSQFFLLIGFLLPLKVVLLLGSDGVPGYFPSVFQQFGRNGLVLMLSGASVLFYTLHLFTGKLVEKTATLASDHLLARSRKMAIFENQQDIATKGYQRYSQSLATVTFVSLCLAVMLVFYWKLALVIVAYVVMCLLAVAVLSSLSESFTARLPTKLGSMAKTLGGVGFLAMFAFIVLDHLYGAAPGIIISVISLLLGRQAFGRMAGLVKDIQGLYGQRAQLAALFFHGRIFLQKPKSLDKGIWGLIAPEVRDEWIGSLVVEATGFSESQFHAEWFDLGLPDVLCYKVKVTTADEEQQLLVKVFNTNRSAWARHEATLLTSQPELPTVPCILLTEVHGLTCHVFDIKGLTPCSKSEMAKGLPDFRRQLCSHTPAEELTSTYLRSHPQVWQRVDDLFVRRMGLLLGAKADFELIDRLSAVLPDLKHCLKALPLAFSAPDIRVGMLWKDRDQNCFLLHWAVWNIEPIGTKWPLGDDDDNRFSEYLRELGQHRVGMANLDPHGVRLAAIFSEFEFRLTRGRYLEAYALVSSLLAEYEQVSGI
;
A
#
# COMPACT_ATOMS: atom_id res chain seq x y z
N MET A 1 28.54 -17.81 -0.71
CA MET A 1 29.46 -17.04 0.16
C MET A 1 29.76 -15.62 -0.35
N LYS A 2 30.23 -15.43 -1.60
CA LYS A 2 30.59 -14.09 -2.16
C LYS A 2 29.42 -13.10 -2.26
N ALA A 3 28.22 -13.55 -2.65
CA ALA A 3 27.05 -12.66 -2.88
C ALA A 3 26.53 -11.98 -1.61
N VAL A 4 26.38 -12.71 -0.51
CA VAL A 4 25.85 -12.17 0.76
C VAL A 4 26.85 -11.24 1.43
N PHE A 5 28.14 -11.59 1.46
CA PHE A 5 29.19 -10.69 1.94
C PHE A 5 29.32 -9.43 1.09
N THR A 6 29.17 -9.54 -0.24
CA THR A 6 29.16 -8.34 -1.09
C THR A 6 27.93 -7.48 -0.86
N ASP A 7 26.76 -8.04 -0.56
CA ASP A 7 25.56 -7.26 -0.31
C ASP A 7 25.53 -6.60 1.07
N ILE A 8 26.00 -7.28 2.13
CA ILE A 8 26.23 -6.68 3.45
C ILE A 8 27.32 -5.61 3.36
N GLY A 9 28.44 -5.91 2.67
CA GLY A 9 29.51 -4.95 2.44
C GLY A 9 29.07 -3.72 1.64
N LYS A 10 28.23 -3.90 0.61
CA LYS A 10 27.61 -2.80 -0.15
C LYS A 10 26.65 -1.98 0.73
N ALA A 11 25.87 -2.62 1.60
CA ALA A 11 24.96 -1.93 2.51
C ALA A 11 25.71 -1.08 3.53
N ILE A 12 26.79 -1.60 4.12
CA ILE A 12 27.67 -0.87 5.04
C ILE A 12 28.36 0.28 4.31
N ARG A 13 28.98 0.03 3.15
CA ARG A 13 29.67 1.07 2.36
C ARG A 13 28.70 2.17 1.91
N TRP A 14 27.47 1.81 1.53
CA TRP A 14 26.44 2.79 1.18
C TRP A 14 25.99 3.61 2.40
N SER A 15 25.83 2.96 3.56
CA SER A 15 25.49 3.67 4.80
C SER A 15 26.59 4.63 5.24
N ILE A 16 27.87 4.27 5.06
CA ILE A 16 29.02 5.16 5.29
C ILE A 16 29.00 6.33 4.29
N SER A 17 28.72 6.07 3.01
CA SER A 17 28.62 7.13 1.99
C SER A 17 27.46 8.10 2.26
N LEU A 18 26.31 7.60 2.72
CA LEU A 18 25.18 8.41 3.15
C LEU A 18 25.57 9.24 4.39
N GLY A 19 26.27 8.62 5.33
CA GLY A 19 26.79 9.24 6.53
C GLY A 19 27.74 10.41 6.26
N ASN A 20 28.71 10.22 5.37
CA ASN A 20 29.63 11.30 4.97
C ASN A 20 28.88 12.50 4.42
N LYS A 21 27.78 12.29 3.68
CA LYS A 21 26.94 13.40 3.19
C LYS A 21 26.17 14.09 4.30
N PHE A 22 25.59 13.35 5.24
CA PHE A 22 24.90 13.95 6.38
C PHE A 22 25.86 14.76 7.26
N ILE A 23 27.05 14.23 7.54
CA ILE A 23 28.09 14.91 8.33
C ILE A 23 28.62 16.14 7.58
N GLN A 24 28.82 16.08 6.26
CA GLN A 24 29.27 17.23 5.48
C GLN A 24 28.24 18.36 5.40
N VAL A 25 26.95 18.03 5.41
CA VAL A 25 25.88 19.02 5.28
C VAL A 25 25.40 19.53 6.64
N VAL A 26 25.38 18.69 7.67
CA VAL A 26 24.84 19.00 9.00
C VAL A 26 25.70 18.40 10.14
N PRO A 27 26.97 18.83 10.29
CA PRO A 27 27.92 18.20 11.22
C PRO A 27 27.49 18.35 12.68
N TRP A 28 27.08 19.56 13.09
CA TRP A 28 26.74 19.86 14.48
C TRP A 28 25.46 19.16 14.94
N LEU A 29 24.42 19.12 14.10
CA LEU A 29 23.18 18.39 14.45
C LEU A 29 23.41 16.87 14.48
N THR A 30 24.32 16.35 13.67
CA THR A 30 24.71 14.92 13.74
C THR A 30 25.45 14.63 15.04
N LEU A 31 26.40 15.49 15.45
CA LEU A 31 27.12 15.34 16.69
C LEU A 31 26.19 15.41 17.92
N PHE A 32 25.30 16.41 17.99
CA PHE A 32 24.33 16.52 19.07
C PHE A 32 23.37 15.33 19.12
N ALA A 33 22.88 14.87 17.97
CA ALA A 33 21.99 13.70 17.92
C ALA A 33 22.69 12.43 18.44
N VAL A 34 23.98 12.22 18.13
CA VAL A 34 24.77 11.11 18.66
C VAL A 34 24.98 11.25 20.16
N ILE A 35 25.40 12.43 20.63
CA ILE A 35 25.64 12.70 22.06
C ILE A 35 24.37 12.47 22.87
N PHE A 36 23.24 13.08 22.48
CA PHE A 36 21.97 12.88 23.17
C PHE A 36 21.49 11.44 23.12
N SER A 37 21.72 10.74 22.01
CA SER A 37 21.39 9.31 21.92
C SER A 37 22.22 8.47 22.89
N VAL A 38 23.51 8.76 23.06
CA VAL A 38 24.38 8.07 24.03
C VAL A 38 23.94 8.39 25.46
N PHE A 39 23.70 9.65 25.80
CA PHE A 39 23.19 10.03 27.14
C PHE A 39 21.84 9.40 27.45
N SER A 40 20.92 9.37 26.48
CA SER A 40 19.64 8.71 26.60
C SER A 40 19.81 7.22 26.95
N GLN A 41 20.81 6.54 26.37
CA GLN A 41 21.12 5.15 26.69
C GLN A 41 21.71 4.96 28.09
N PHE A 42 22.56 5.88 28.54
CA PHE A 42 23.10 5.89 29.90
C PHE A 42 22.02 6.11 30.95
N PHE A 43 21.13 7.09 30.74
CA PHE A 43 20.02 7.35 31.66
C PHE A 43 19.04 6.19 31.74
N LEU A 44 18.75 5.53 30.61
CA LEU A 44 17.93 4.33 30.60
C LEU A 44 18.59 3.20 31.40
N LEU A 45 19.90 3.01 31.23
CA LEU A 45 20.66 2.01 31.97
C LEU A 45 20.55 2.29 33.48
N ILE A 46 20.94 3.48 33.92
CA ILE A 46 20.90 3.86 35.35
C ILE A 46 19.47 3.75 35.91
N GLY A 47 18.47 4.21 35.15
CA GLY A 47 17.06 4.11 35.52
C GLY A 47 16.57 2.68 35.72
N PHE A 48 17.15 1.68 35.04
CA PHE A 48 16.85 0.27 35.30
C PHE A 48 17.71 -0.37 36.41
N LEU A 49 18.89 0.18 36.70
CA LEU A 49 19.78 -0.34 37.75
C LEU A 49 19.33 0.03 39.15
N LEU A 50 18.82 1.25 39.34
CA LEU A 50 18.45 1.75 40.65
C LEU A 50 17.29 0.97 41.29
N PRO A 51 16.19 0.63 40.58
CA PRO A 51 15.13 -0.21 41.12
C PRO A 51 15.61 -1.59 41.56
N LEU A 52 16.55 -2.19 40.83
CA LEU A 52 17.12 -3.49 41.21
C LEU A 52 17.85 -3.39 42.56
N LYS A 53 18.61 -2.32 42.79
CA LYS A 53 19.24 -2.06 44.09
C LYS A 53 18.22 -1.82 45.19
N VAL A 54 17.11 -1.15 44.89
CA VAL A 54 15.99 -0.96 45.84
C VAL A 54 15.39 -2.30 46.26
N VAL A 55 15.10 -3.18 45.31
CA VAL A 55 14.56 -4.53 45.60
C VAL A 55 15.54 -5.35 46.45
N LEU A 56 16.83 -5.33 46.12
CA LEU A 56 17.86 -6.01 46.90
C LEU A 56 17.97 -5.47 48.34
N LEU A 57 17.77 -4.16 48.52
CA LEU A 57 17.87 -3.50 49.83
C LEU A 57 16.59 -3.66 50.68
N LEU A 58 15.42 -3.82 50.03
CA LEU A 58 14.18 -4.22 50.70
C LEU A 58 14.23 -5.66 51.21
N GLY A 59 14.95 -6.54 50.51
CA GLY A 59 15.13 -7.95 50.86
C GLY A 59 16.25 -8.23 51.88
N SER A 60 16.96 -7.21 52.37
CA SER A 60 18.06 -7.36 53.34
C SER A 60 17.74 -6.77 54.71
N ASP A 61 18.20 -7.43 55.78
CA ASP A 61 17.95 -7.02 57.17
C ASP A 61 18.68 -5.71 57.58
N GLY A 62 19.65 -5.26 56.79
CA GLY A 62 20.38 -4.00 56.97
C GLY A 62 20.94 -3.44 55.66
N VAL A 63 21.67 -2.31 55.70
CA VAL A 63 22.34 -1.77 54.51
C VAL A 63 23.51 -2.70 54.14
N PRO A 64 23.50 -3.35 52.97
CA PRO A 64 24.56 -4.30 52.62
C PRO A 64 25.94 -3.64 52.51
N GLY A 65 27.00 -4.35 52.92
CA GLY A 65 28.38 -3.82 52.95
C GLY A 65 28.98 -3.41 51.60
N TYR A 66 28.29 -3.66 50.48
CA TYR A 66 28.70 -3.17 49.16
C TYR A 66 28.34 -1.69 48.91
N PHE A 67 27.54 -1.05 49.78
CA PHE A 67 27.29 0.39 49.71
C PHE A 67 28.43 1.19 50.36
N PRO A 68 28.91 2.29 49.74
CA PRO A 68 29.90 3.18 50.35
C PRO A 68 29.45 3.68 51.73
N SER A 69 30.41 3.89 52.64
CA SER A 69 30.16 4.34 54.02
C SER A 69 29.31 5.61 54.13
N VAL A 70 29.42 6.51 53.15
CA VAL A 70 28.61 7.75 53.03
C VAL A 70 27.12 7.44 52.89
N PHE A 71 26.75 6.36 52.19
CA PHE A 71 25.36 5.96 51.97
C PHE A 71 24.79 5.18 53.15
N GLN A 72 25.63 4.51 53.94
CA GLN A 72 25.19 3.76 55.13
C GLN A 72 24.61 4.68 56.21
N GLN A 73 25.03 5.96 56.25
CA GLN A 73 24.56 6.96 57.21
C GLN A 73 23.08 7.36 57.03
N PHE A 74 22.52 7.20 55.83
CA PHE A 74 21.13 7.60 55.52
C PHE A 74 20.07 6.58 55.97
N GLY A 75 20.50 5.44 56.50
CA GLY A 75 19.61 4.34 56.90
C GLY A 75 18.88 3.68 55.72
N ARG A 76 18.26 2.53 55.99
CA ARG A 76 17.61 1.71 54.95
C ARG A 76 16.49 2.46 54.22
N ASN A 77 15.57 3.06 54.97
CA ASN A 77 14.38 3.72 54.42
C ASN A 77 14.74 4.98 53.61
N GLY A 78 15.74 5.75 54.07
CA GLY A 78 16.25 6.92 53.35
C GLY A 78 16.89 6.53 52.01
N LEU A 79 17.64 5.43 51.98
CA LEU A 79 18.23 4.93 50.73
C LEU A 79 17.19 4.45 49.73
N VAL A 80 16.16 3.73 50.20
CA VAL A 80 15.05 3.27 49.34
C VAL A 80 14.37 4.47 48.67
N LEU A 81 14.03 5.50 49.43
CA LEU A 81 13.37 6.70 48.90
C LEU A 81 14.26 7.45 47.90
N MET A 82 15.54 7.65 48.24
CA MET A 82 16.50 8.34 47.37
C MET A 82 16.73 7.60 46.05
N LEU A 83 16.95 6.28 46.09
CA LEU A 83 17.19 5.46 44.90
C LEU A 83 15.94 5.38 44.02
N SER A 84 14.76 5.30 44.62
CA SER A 84 13.48 5.32 43.89
C SER A 84 13.24 6.66 43.21
N GLY A 85 13.46 7.79 43.91
CA GLY A 85 13.37 9.12 43.33
C GLY A 85 14.39 9.35 42.21
N ALA A 86 15.64 8.92 42.40
CA ALA A 86 16.67 8.98 41.37
C ALA A 86 16.30 8.13 40.14
N SER A 87 15.68 6.96 40.33
CA SER A 87 15.20 6.12 39.21
C SER A 87 14.18 6.86 38.34
N VAL A 88 13.19 7.52 38.95
CA VAL A 88 12.17 8.30 38.23
C VAL A 88 12.83 9.47 37.49
N LEU A 89 13.77 10.16 38.13
CA LEU A 89 14.52 11.26 37.53
C LEU A 89 15.30 10.79 36.30
N PHE A 90 16.07 9.71 36.40
CA PHE A 90 16.85 9.18 35.28
C PHE A 90 15.95 8.67 34.14
N TYR A 91 14.82 8.04 34.45
CA TYR A 91 13.86 7.67 33.41
C TYR A 91 13.26 8.89 32.71
N THR A 92 12.97 9.97 33.44
CA THR A 92 12.48 11.23 32.87
C THR A 92 13.54 11.89 31.99
N LEU A 93 14.80 11.92 32.42
CA LEU A 93 15.93 12.41 31.64
C LEU A 93 16.13 11.59 30.35
N HIS A 94 15.93 10.27 30.41
CA HIS A 94 15.92 9.40 29.24
C HIS A 94 14.84 9.81 28.23
N LEU A 95 13.60 10.04 28.68
CA LEU A 95 12.51 10.49 27.81
C LEU A 95 12.79 11.88 27.21
N PHE A 96 13.30 12.80 28.02
CA PHE A 96 13.63 14.16 27.59
C PHE A 96 14.71 14.17 26.51
N THR A 97 15.81 13.44 26.73
CA THR A 97 16.87 13.28 25.72
C THR A 97 16.36 12.58 24.46
N GLY A 98 15.43 11.63 24.58
CA GLY A 98 14.75 11.02 23.44
C GLY A 98 14.01 12.04 22.57
N LYS A 99 13.26 12.96 23.18
CA LYS A 99 12.59 14.06 22.47
C LYS A 99 13.57 15.02 21.81
N LEU A 100 14.72 15.29 22.43
CA LEU A 100 15.77 16.12 21.82
C LEU A 100 16.37 15.47 20.58
N VAL A 101 16.57 14.15 20.57
CA VAL A 101 17.03 13.41 19.39
C VAL A 101 16.04 13.54 18.24
N GLU A 102 14.74 13.40 18.51
CA GLU A 102 13.69 13.54 17.50
C GLU A 102 13.65 14.97 16.92
N LYS A 103 13.67 16.00 17.77
CA LYS A 103 13.71 17.41 17.35
C LYS A 103 14.97 17.74 16.54
N THR A 104 16.11 17.14 16.89
CA THR A 104 17.36 17.33 16.15
C THR A 104 17.29 16.65 14.77
N ALA A 105 16.60 15.51 14.68
CA ALA A 105 16.40 14.79 13.42
C ALA A 105 15.49 15.54 12.44
N THR A 106 14.43 16.18 12.92
CA THR A 106 13.55 17.01 12.07
C THR A 106 14.28 18.26 11.58
N LEU A 107 14.99 18.96 12.45
CA LEU A 107 15.79 20.13 12.05
C LEU A 107 16.88 19.77 11.03
N ALA A 108 17.51 18.60 11.19
CA ALA A 108 18.52 18.13 10.26
C ALA A 108 17.93 17.73 8.90
N SER A 109 16.75 17.07 8.89
CA SER A 109 16.07 16.70 7.64
C SER A 109 15.58 17.94 6.88
N ASP A 110 15.00 18.93 7.57
CA ASP A 110 14.62 20.22 7.00
C ASP A 110 15.80 20.91 6.30
N HIS A 111 16.94 20.99 7.00
CA HIS A 111 18.14 21.63 6.46
C HIS A 111 18.73 20.86 5.26
N LEU A 112 18.70 19.53 5.31
CA LEU A 112 19.13 18.67 4.21
C LEU A 112 18.24 18.84 2.97
N LEU A 113 16.92 18.94 3.16
CA LEU A 113 15.95 19.08 2.08
C LEU A 113 16.01 20.49 1.46
N ALA A 114 16.10 21.53 2.27
CA ALA A 114 16.26 22.92 1.82
C ALA A 114 17.52 23.10 0.96
N ARG A 115 18.64 22.46 1.33
CA ARG A 115 19.88 22.51 0.55
C ARG A 115 19.84 21.66 -0.72
N SER A 116 18.96 20.67 -0.80
CA SER A 116 18.88 19.77 -1.97
C SER A 116 18.28 20.43 -3.22
N ARG A 117 17.49 21.53 -3.07
CA ARG A 117 16.84 22.28 -4.16
C ARG A 117 16.09 21.43 -5.21
N LYS A 118 15.73 20.18 -4.90
CA LYS A 118 14.96 19.31 -5.81
C LYS A 118 13.46 19.50 -5.57
N MET A 119 12.68 19.54 -6.65
CA MET A 119 11.21 19.44 -6.59
C MET A 119 10.81 18.23 -5.74
N ALA A 120 9.72 18.35 -4.97
CA ALA A 120 9.23 17.26 -4.15
C ALA A 120 8.94 16.03 -5.02
N ILE A 121 9.71 14.97 -4.86
CA ILE A 121 9.62 13.74 -5.66
C ILE A 121 8.55 12.79 -5.07
N PHE A 122 8.25 12.96 -3.78
CA PHE A 122 7.30 12.13 -3.03
C PHE A 122 6.43 13.02 -2.14
N GLU A 123 5.13 12.71 -2.03
CA GLU A 123 4.21 13.39 -1.10
C GLU A 123 4.71 13.31 0.36
N ASN A 124 5.37 12.22 0.74
CA ASN A 124 5.92 11.96 2.08
C ASN A 124 7.44 12.19 2.19
N GLN A 125 8.00 13.09 1.39
CA GLN A 125 9.45 13.34 1.32
C GLN A 125 10.06 13.71 2.68
N GLN A 126 9.38 14.55 3.45
CA GLN A 126 9.79 14.99 4.79
C GLN A 126 9.89 13.82 5.78
N ASP A 127 8.88 12.96 5.78
CA ASP A 127 8.80 11.78 6.62
C ASP A 127 9.91 10.78 6.32
N ILE A 128 10.15 10.52 5.03
CA ILE A 128 11.18 9.59 4.58
C ILE A 128 12.58 10.12 4.94
N ALA A 129 12.82 11.42 4.75
CA ALA A 129 14.08 12.08 5.11
C ALA A 129 14.32 12.04 6.63
N THR A 130 13.32 12.39 7.43
CA THR A 130 13.41 12.42 8.90
C THR A 130 13.63 11.02 9.46
N LYS A 131 12.84 10.02 9.04
CA LYS A 131 13.00 8.62 9.47
C LYS A 131 14.33 8.04 9.02
N GLY A 132 14.79 8.38 7.82
CA GLY A 132 16.09 7.97 7.29
C GLY A 132 17.26 8.53 8.11
N TYR A 133 17.23 9.84 8.41
CA TYR A 133 18.23 10.50 9.24
C TYR A 133 18.23 9.98 10.68
N GLN A 134 17.05 9.84 11.29
CA GLN A 134 16.90 9.31 12.65
C GLN A 134 17.50 7.89 12.75
N ARG A 135 17.14 6.97 11.84
CA ARG A 135 17.70 5.61 11.82
C ARG A 135 19.22 5.60 11.65
N TYR A 136 19.75 6.47 10.79
CA TYR A 136 21.19 6.61 10.61
C TYR A 136 21.89 7.11 11.89
N SER A 137 21.42 8.21 12.47
CA SER A 137 21.99 8.77 13.70
C SER A 137 21.90 7.80 14.88
N GLN A 138 20.80 7.06 14.98
CA GLN A 138 20.57 6.07 16.03
C GLN A 138 21.47 4.83 15.85
N SER A 139 21.72 4.42 14.61
CA SER A 139 22.71 3.39 14.27
C SER A 139 24.12 3.82 14.68
N LEU A 140 24.52 5.05 14.35
CA LEU A 140 25.83 5.60 14.69
C LEU A 140 26.03 5.73 16.22
N ALA A 141 25.01 6.20 16.93
CA ALA A 141 25.01 6.26 18.39
C ALA A 141 25.10 4.87 19.02
N THR A 142 24.44 3.88 18.43
CA THR A 142 24.51 2.48 18.90
C THR A 142 25.92 1.92 18.74
N VAL A 143 26.57 2.13 17.58
CA VAL A 143 27.96 1.72 17.37
C VAL A 143 28.87 2.39 18.41
N THR A 144 28.73 3.70 18.59
CA THR A 144 29.52 4.48 19.56
C THR A 144 29.34 3.95 20.99
N PHE A 145 28.10 3.69 21.40
CA PHE A 145 27.78 3.15 22.73
C PHE A 145 28.34 1.74 22.93
N VAL A 146 28.17 0.84 21.96
CA VAL A 146 28.69 -0.53 22.04
C VAL A 146 30.21 -0.53 22.10
N SER A 147 30.88 0.32 21.31
CA SER A 147 32.34 0.51 21.37
C SER A 147 32.80 1.02 22.74
N LEU A 148 32.08 1.97 23.33
CA LEU A 148 32.38 2.48 24.67
C LEU A 148 32.20 1.39 25.75
N CYS A 149 31.11 0.62 25.68
CA CYS A 149 30.87 -0.51 26.59
C CYS A 149 31.99 -1.56 26.48
N LEU A 150 32.39 -1.91 25.25
CA LEU A 150 33.48 -2.86 25.01
C LEU A 150 34.82 -2.31 25.52
N ALA A 151 35.11 -1.02 25.33
CA ALA A 151 36.33 -0.40 25.85
C ALA A 151 36.38 -0.44 27.38
N VAL A 152 35.27 -0.11 28.05
CA VAL A 152 35.14 -0.22 29.51
C VAL A 152 35.34 -1.66 29.98
N MET A 153 34.71 -2.64 29.32
CA MET A 153 34.92 -4.05 29.64
C MET A 153 36.35 -4.50 29.36
N LEU A 154 37.01 -4.00 28.33
CA LEU A 154 38.41 -4.36 28.04
C LEU A 154 39.33 -3.97 29.21
N VAL A 155 39.07 -2.82 29.84
CA VAL A 155 39.86 -2.32 30.98
C VAL A 155 39.54 -3.08 32.27
N PHE A 156 38.25 -3.28 32.59
CA PHE A 156 37.84 -3.84 33.89
C PHE A 156 37.66 -5.38 33.88
N TYR A 157 37.38 -5.97 32.73
CA TYR A 157 37.08 -7.40 32.56
C TYR A 157 37.43 -7.93 31.16
N TRP A 158 38.70 -7.85 30.78
CA TRP A 158 39.17 -8.14 29.41
C TRP A 158 38.75 -9.53 28.87
N LYS A 159 38.75 -10.57 29.72
CA LYS A 159 38.32 -11.93 29.34
C LYS A 159 36.88 -11.92 28.81
N LEU A 160 35.98 -11.20 29.47
CA LEU A 160 34.58 -11.09 29.05
C LEU A 160 34.43 -10.35 27.72
N ALA A 161 35.20 -9.28 27.52
CA ALA A 161 35.21 -8.54 26.26
C ALA A 161 35.61 -9.44 25.09
N LEU A 162 36.61 -10.30 25.26
CA LEU A 162 37.02 -11.28 24.25
C LEU A 162 35.92 -12.31 23.95
N VAL A 163 35.23 -12.81 24.98
CA VAL A 163 34.10 -13.74 24.79
C VAL A 163 33.00 -13.11 23.95
N ILE A 164 32.67 -11.84 24.19
CA ILE A 164 31.66 -11.11 23.40
C ILE A 164 32.11 -10.98 21.94
N VAL A 165 33.35 -10.55 21.71
CA VAL A 165 33.89 -10.39 20.35
C VAL A 165 33.90 -11.74 19.62
N ALA A 166 34.39 -12.81 20.27
CA ALA A 166 34.40 -14.15 19.73
C ALA A 166 32.98 -14.63 19.37
N TYR A 167 32.00 -14.41 20.26
CA TYR A 167 30.61 -14.76 20.02
C TYR A 167 30.03 -14.03 18.79
N VAL A 168 30.26 -12.73 18.67
CA VAL A 168 29.79 -11.93 17.52
C VAL A 168 30.43 -12.43 16.22
N VAL A 169 31.74 -12.70 16.23
CA VAL A 169 32.46 -13.26 15.07
C VAL A 169 31.90 -14.63 14.68
N MET A 170 31.68 -15.52 15.64
CA MET A 170 31.08 -16.84 15.38
C MET A 170 29.68 -16.71 14.76
N CYS A 171 28.85 -15.79 15.25
CA CYS A 171 27.52 -15.56 14.69
C CYS A 171 27.58 -15.07 13.24
N LEU A 172 28.51 -14.14 12.93
CA LEU A 172 28.71 -13.64 11.58
C LEU A 172 29.17 -14.76 10.63
N LEU A 173 30.10 -15.61 11.08
CA LEU A 173 30.57 -16.77 10.32
C LEU A 173 29.44 -17.79 10.10
N ALA A 174 28.65 -18.09 11.14
CA ALA A 174 27.53 -19.02 11.03
C ALA A 174 26.49 -18.54 10.00
N VAL A 175 26.11 -17.25 10.04
CA VAL A 175 25.20 -16.66 9.05
C VAL A 175 25.80 -16.73 7.65
N ALA A 176 27.09 -16.45 7.50
CA ALA A 176 27.76 -16.54 6.21
C ALA A 176 27.78 -17.95 5.64
N VAL A 177 28.09 -18.97 6.46
CA VAL A 177 28.11 -20.38 6.06
C VAL A 177 26.71 -20.86 5.72
N LEU A 178 25.71 -20.61 6.58
CA LEU A 178 24.31 -20.99 6.34
C LEU A 178 23.75 -20.36 5.06
N SER A 179 24.07 -19.09 4.80
CA SER A 179 23.67 -18.40 3.58
C SER A 179 24.38 -18.93 2.32
N SER A 180 25.53 -19.59 2.48
CA SER A 180 26.23 -20.23 1.36
C SER A 180 25.75 -21.63 1.05
N LEU A 181 25.14 -22.32 2.02
CA LEU A 181 24.67 -23.69 1.89
C LEU A 181 23.20 -23.78 1.51
N SER A 182 22.40 -22.73 1.72
CA SER A 182 20.95 -22.76 1.47
C SER A 182 20.44 -21.49 0.79
N GLU A 183 19.90 -21.66 -0.42
CA GLU A 183 19.19 -20.61 -1.15
C GLU A 183 17.89 -20.21 -0.43
N SER A 184 17.17 -21.18 0.15
CA SER A 184 15.98 -20.97 0.96
C SER A 184 16.23 -20.11 2.20
N PHE A 185 17.38 -20.28 2.86
CA PHE A 185 17.79 -19.42 3.98
C PHE A 185 18.10 -18.01 3.50
N THR A 186 18.80 -17.88 2.37
CA THR A 186 19.15 -16.59 1.76
C THR A 186 17.90 -15.80 1.34
N ALA A 187 16.85 -16.46 0.84
CA ALA A 187 15.58 -15.84 0.49
C ALA A 187 14.77 -15.37 1.72
N ARG A 188 14.93 -16.04 2.88
CA ARG A 188 14.23 -15.72 4.14
C ARG A 188 14.98 -14.72 5.02
N LEU A 189 16.29 -14.55 4.81
CA LEU A 189 17.14 -13.65 5.57
C LEU A 189 16.66 -12.18 5.56
N PRO A 190 16.24 -11.59 4.42
CA PRO A 190 15.79 -10.19 4.36
C PRO A 190 14.47 -9.94 5.09
N THR A 191 13.65 -10.96 5.33
CA THR A 191 12.34 -10.82 5.99
C THR A 191 12.41 -11.11 7.49
N LYS A 192 13.36 -11.96 7.93
CA LYS A 192 13.48 -12.38 9.34
C LYS A 192 14.71 -11.84 10.10
N LEU A 193 15.57 -11.04 9.46
CA LEU A 193 16.83 -10.54 10.03
C LEU A 193 16.68 -9.94 11.45
N GLY A 194 15.71 -9.04 11.65
CA GLY A 194 15.48 -8.40 12.94
C GLY A 194 15.07 -9.37 14.06
N SER A 195 14.26 -10.39 13.74
CA SER A 195 13.88 -11.41 14.72
C SER A 195 15.06 -12.31 15.07
N MET A 196 15.86 -12.71 14.07
CA MET A 196 17.06 -13.53 14.29
C MET A 196 18.09 -12.80 15.14
N ALA A 197 18.32 -11.50 14.88
CA ALA A 197 19.24 -10.68 15.65
C ALA A 197 18.83 -10.59 17.14
N LYS A 198 17.52 -10.51 17.42
CA LYS A 198 17.00 -10.50 18.80
C LYS A 198 17.26 -11.84 19.51
N THR A 199 17.02 -12.96 18.84
CA THR A 199 17.28 -14.29 19.40
C THR A 199 18.77 -14.52 19.64
N LEU A 200 19.62 -14.17 18.66
CA LEU A 200 21.08 -14.22 18.80
C LEU A 200 21.58 -13.33 19.94
N GLY A 201 21.04 -12.12 20.09
CA GLY A 201 21.36 -11.25 21.22
C GLY A 201 21.01 -11.87 22.58
N GLY A 202 19.86 -12.56 22.68
CA GLY A 202 19.46 -13.28 23.89
C GLY A 202 20.37 -14.46 24.22
N VAL A 203 20.73 -15.27 23.21
CA VAL A 203 21.67 -16.41 23.36
C VAL A 203 23.06 -15.91 23.75
N GLY A 204 23.54 -14.82 23.15
CA GLY A 204 24.82 -14.18 23.49
C GLY A 204 24.86 -13.69 24.93
N PHE A 205 23.78 -13.08 25.41
CA PHE A 205 23.67 -12.69 26.83
C PHE A 205 23.70 -13.89 27.77
N LEU A 206 23.01 -14.99 27.43
CA LEU A 206 23.05 -16.21 28.24
C LEU A 206 24.45 -16.82 28.28
N ALA A 207 25.14 -16.88 27.14
CA ALA A 207 26.51 -17.38 27.05
C ALA A 207 27.48 -16.51 27.88
N MET A 208 27.31 -15.18 27.83
CA MET A 208 28.05 -14.24 28.66
C MET A 208 27.79 -14.48 30.15
N PHE A 209 26.53 -14.64 30.56
CA PHE A 209 26.18 -14.91 31.96
C PHE A 209 26.81 -16.22 32.44
N ALA A 210 26.70 -17.30 31.67
CA ALA A 210 27.32 -18.58 31.97
C ALA A 210 28.84 -18.45 32.13
N PHE A 211 29.49 -17.68 31.24
CA PHE A 211 30.92 -17.41 31.35
C PHE A 211 31.29 -16.66 32.65
N ILE A 212 30.52 -15.63 33.03
CA ILE A 212 30.77 -14.90 34.29
C ILE A 212 30.66 -15.83 35.49
N VAL A 213 29.66 -16.71 35.53
CA VAL A 213 29.50 -17.69 36.61
C VAL A 213 30.68 -18.67 36.65
N LEU A 214 31.09 -19.21 35.50
CA LEU A 214 32.22 -20.12 35.42
C LEU A 214 33.54 -19.47 35.83
N ASP A 215 33.78 -18.21 35.45
CA ASP A 215 35.00 -17.48 35.82
C ASP A 215 35.02 -17.11 37.32
N HIS A 216 33.87 -17.00 38.01
CA HIS A 216 33.84 -16.89 39.48
C HIS A 216 34.06 -18.23 40.19
N LEU A 217 33.60 -19.33 39.61
CA LEU A 217 33.73 -20.66 40.23
C LEU A 217 35.14 -21.25 40.05
N TYR A 218 35.73 -21.08 38.87
CA TYR A 218 36.97 -21.75 38.48
C TYR A 218 38.09 -20.78 38.07
N GLY A 219 37.79 -19.49 37.92
CA GLY A 219 38.73 -18.49 37.45
C GLY A 219 39.11 -17.44 38.49
N ALA A 220 39.95 -16.50 38.06
CA ALA A 220 40.27 -15.28 38.79
C ALA A 220 39.34 -14.16 38.30
N ALA A 221 38.06 -14.24 38.65
CA ALA A 221 37.10 -13.21 38.30
C ALA A 221 37.40 -11.89 39.03
N PRO A 222 37.10 -10.73 38.41
CA PRO A 222 37.09 -9.44 39.10
C PRO A 222 36.10 -9.43 40.27
N GLY A 223 36.23 -8.45 41.17
CA GLY A 223 35.29 -8.29 42.28
C GLY A 223 33.83 -8.26 41.82
N ILE A 224 32.93 -8.80 42.63
CA ILE A 224 31.50 -9.03 42.31
C ILE A 224 30.83 -7.79 41.68
N ILE A 225 31.14 -6.59 42.18
CA ILE A 225 30.58 -5.33 41.66
C ILE A 225 30.96 -5.11 40.17
N ILE A 226 32.21 -5.36 39.80
CA ILE A 226 32.71 -5.22 38.42
C ILE A 226 32.00 -6.23 37.52
N SER A 227 31.81 -7.45 38.00
CA SER A 227 31.12 -8.53 37.29
C SER A 227 29.65 -8.20 37.05
N VAL A 228 28.95 -7.63 38.04
CA VAL A 228 27.57 -7.15 37.90
C VAL A 228 27.50 -6.00 36.91
N ILE A 229 28.37 -4.99 37.01
CA ILE A 229 28.44 -3.88 36.06
C ILE A 229 28.67 -4.40 34.63
N SER A 230 29.58 -5.36 34.47
CA SER A 230 29.92 -5.94 33.17
C SER A 230 28.77 -6.77 32.59
N LEU A 231 28.05 -7.54 33.42
CA LEU A 231 26.84 -8.27 33.02
C LEU A 231 25.76 -7.30 32.51
N LEU A 232 25.58 -6.17 33.19
CA LEU A 232 24.58 -5.16 32.83
C LEU A 232 24.94 -4.42 31.54
N LEU A 233 26.20 -3.98 31.40
CA LEU A 233 26.71 -3.39 30.17
C LEU A 233 26.59 -4.38 29.00
N GLY A 234 26.84 -5.66 29.27
CA GLY A 234 26.74 -6.74 28.29
C GLY A 234 25.32 -6.97 27.79
N ARG A 235 24.36 -7.02 28.71
CA ARG A 235 22.93 -7.08 28.38
C ARG A 235 22.52 -5.91 27.48
N GLN A 236 22.94 -4.69 27.83
CA GLN A 236 22.61 -3.50 27.06
C GLN A 236 23.28 -3.51 25.68
N ALA A 237 24.55 -3.93 25.59
CA ALA A 237 25.27 -4.03 24.33
C ALA A 237 24.60 -5.02 23.37
N PHE A 238 24.25 -6.24 23.82
CA PHE A 238 23.54 -7.22 22.98
C PHE A 238 22.16 -6.74 22.53
N GLY A 239 21.38 -6.13 23.43
CA GLY A 239 20.07 -5.56 23.09
C GLY A 239 20.18 -4.46 22.03
N ARG A 240 21.20 -3.61 22.12
CA ARG A 240 21.45 -2.52 21.16
C ARG A 240 22.00 -3.01 19.83
N MET A 241 22.92 -3.98 19.83
CA MET A 241 23.40 -4.61 18.60
C MET A 241 22.27 -5.29 17.81
N ALA A 242 21.31 -5.93 18.49
CA ALA A 242 20.13 -6.48 17.83
C ALA A 242 19.25 -5.39 17.20
N GLY A 243 19.10 -4.24 17.87
CA GLY A 243 18.41 -3.06 17.31
C GLY A 243 19.12 -2.47 16.09
N LEU A 244 20.45 -2.38 16.11
CA LEU A 244 21.27 -1.87 15.01
C LEU A 244 21.01 -2.63 13.70
N VAL A 245 20.88 -3.95 13.78
CA VAL A 245 20.57 -4.79 12.61
C VAL A 245 19.22 -4.40 11.98
N LYS A 246 18.21 -4.11 12.81
CA LYS A 246 16.88 -3.65 12.36
C LYS A 246 16.96 -2.26 11.73
N ASP A 247 17.73 -1.35 12.31
CA ASP A 247 17.87 0.02 11.80
C ASP A 247 18.59 0.03 10.44
N ILE A 248 19.66 -0.75 10.29
CA ILE A 248 20.38 -0.95 9.02
C ILE A 248 19.46 -1.57 7.96
N GLN A 249 18.68 -2.60 8.33
CA GLN A 249 17.71 -3.24 7.42
C GLN A 249 16.65 -2.22 6.97
N GLY A 250 16.12 -1.41 7.88
CA GLY A 250 15.14 -0.37 7.57
C GLY A 250 15.71 0.71 6.65
N LEU A 251 16.97 1.11 6.86
CA LEU A 251 17.68 2.07 6.02
C LEU A 251 17.93 1.53 4.61
N TYR A 252 18.34 0.25 4.50
CA TYR A 252 18.58 -0.40 3.22
C TYR A 252 17.28 -0.64 2.43
N GLY A 253 16.18 -0.97 3.11
CA GLY A 253 14.85 -1.07 2.48
C GLY A 253 14.38 0.24 1.83
N GLN A 254 14.80 1.38 2.38
CA GLN A 254 14.50 2.72 1.84
C GLN A 254 15.63 3.29 0.96
N ARG A 255 16.64 2.48 0.61
CA ARG A 255 17.83 2.93 -0.12
C ARG A 255 17.50 3.65 -1.42
N ALA A 256 16.52 3.19 -2.20
CA ALA A 256 16.17 3.81 -3.47
C ALA A 256 15.59 5.22 -3.28
N GLN A 257 14.72 5.39 -2.28
CA GLN A 257 14.11 6.68 -1.93
C GLN A 257 15.16 7.64 -1.36
N LEU A 258 15.96 7.18 -0.39
CA LEU A 258 17.04 7.97 0.22
C LEU A 258 18.13 8.34 -0.80
N ALA A 259 18.43 7.45 -1.75
CA ALA A 259 19.37 7.73 -2.82
C ALA A 259 18.86 8.82 -3.76
N ALA A 260 17.59 8.77 -4.16
CA ALA A 260 16.96 9.79 -5.01
C ALA A 260 16.94 11.17 -4.33
N LEU A 261 16.69 11.19 -3.02
CA LEU A 261 16.65 12.39 -2.19
C LEU A 261 18.04 13.02 -2.03
N PHE A 262 19.05 12.25 -1.61
CA PHE A 262 20.34 12.80 -1.15
C PHE A 262 21.52 12.65 -2.13
N PHE A 263 21.36 11.94 -3.25
CA PHE A 263 22.40 11.82 -4.28
C PHE A 263 22.03 12.63 -5.53
N HIS A 264 22.89 13.59 -5.89
CA HIS A 264 22.86 14.26 -7.18
C HIS A 264 23.29 13.25 -8.26
N GLY A 265 22.51 13.13 -9.34
CA GLY A 265 22.85 12.29 -10.50
C GLY A 265 22.30 10.85 -10.52
N ARG A 266 21.45 10.44 -9.58
CA ARG A 266 20.71 9.16 -9.70
C ARG A 266 19.23 9.42 -9.91
N ILE A 267 18.77 9.24 -11.15
CA ILE A 267 17.34 9.19 -11.49
C ILE A 267 16.75 8.01 -10.73
N PHE A 268 15.61 8.23 -10.07
CA PHE A 268 14.85 7.16 -9.43
C PHE A 268 14.28 6.24 -10.50
N LEU A 269 15.06 5.24 -10.91
CA LEU A 269 14.55 4.09 -11.62
C LEU A 269 14.07 3.12 -10.55
N GLN A 270 12.77 3.13 -10.30
CA GLN A 270 12.11 2.07 -9.55
C GLN A 270 12.45 0.77 -10.29
N LYS A 271 13.33 -0.06 -9.73
CA LYS A 271 13.38 -1.45 -10.20
C LYS A 271 11.98 -2.02 -9.92
N PRO A 272 11.23 -2.47 -10.93
CA PRO A 272 9.95 -3.11 -10.68
C PRO A 272 10.21 -4.20 -9.65
N LYS A 273 9.36 -4.26 -8.61
CA LYS A 273 9.41 -5.32 -7.60
C LYS A 273 9.24 -6.63 -8.36
N SER A 274 10.35 -7.32 -8.64
CA SER A 274 10.46 -8.60 -9.36
C SER A 274 9.54 -8.73 -10.58
N LEU A 275 10.12 -8.65 -11.77
CA LEU A 275 9.46 -9.09 -13.01
C LEU A 275 8.90 -10.53 -12.88
N ASP A 276 9.42 -11.32 -11.94
CA ASP A 276 9.03 -12.72 -11.68
C ASP A 276 7.89 -12.91 -10.66
N LYS A 277 7.13 -11.86 -10.26
CA LYS A 277 6.00 -12.03 -9.32
C LYS A 277 4.69 -11.46 -9.82
N GLY A 278 3.62 -12.21 -9.56
CA GLY A 278 2.25 -11.87 -9.96
C GLY A 278 2.02 -12.15 -11.44
N ILE A 279 1.20 -11.34 -12.08
CA ILE A 279 0.76 -11.54 -13.47
C ILE A 279 1.94 -11.56 -14.48
N TRP A 280 3.02 -10.84 -14.19
CA TRP A 280 4.18 -10.73 -15.08
C TRP A 280 5.00 -12.02 -15.17
N GLY A 281 4.95 -12.88 -14.14
CA GLY A 281 5.56 -14.21 -14.17
C GLY A 281 4.85 -15.19 -15.12
N LEU A 282 3.63 -14.87 -15.57
CA LEU A 282 2.83 -15.71 -16.45
C LEU A 282 3.02 -15.44 -17.95
N ILE A 283 3.89 -14.49 -18.31
CA ILE A 283 4.05 -14.02 -19.70
C ILE A 283 5.09 -14.85 -20.46
N ALA A 284 6.07 -15.44 -19.77
CA ALA A 284 7.10 -16.26 -20.40
C ALA A 284 6.45 -17.39 -21.21
N PRO A 285 6.82 -17.60 -22.49
CA PRO A 285 6.11 -18.53 -23.38
C PRO A 285 5.92 -19.93 -22.81
N GLU A 286 6.94 -20.48 -22.15
CA GLU A 286 6.90 -21.82 -21.57
C GLU A 286 5.88 -21.92 -20.43
N VAL A 287 5.90 -20.94 -19.53
CA VAL A 287 4.94 -20.85 -18.41
C VAL A 287 3.54 -20.57 -18.96
N ARG A 288 3.44 -19.66 -19.94
CA ARG A 288 2.19 -19.27 -20.59
C ARG A 288 1.47 -20.47 -21.19
N ASP A 289 2.18 -21.26 -21.97
CA ASP A 289 1.59 -22.38 -22.69
C ASP A 289 1.22 -23.51 -21.70
N GLU A 290 1.95 -23.69 -20.61
CA GLU A 290 1.60 -24.64 -19.54
C GLU A 290 0.24 -24.31 -18.88
N TRP A 291 0.07 -23.07 -18.38
CA TRP A 291 -1.17 -22.72 -17.68
C TRP A 291 -2.35 -22.49 -18.64
N ILE A 292 -2.13 -21.98 -19.87
CA ILE A 292 -3.18 -21.87 -20.88
C ILE A 292 -3.63 -23.27 -21.32
N GLY A 293 -2.71 -24.22 -21.53
CA GLY A 293 -3.06 -25.59 -21.89
C GLY A 293 -3.96 -26.24 -20.83
N SER A 294 -3.62 -26.04 -19.55
CA SER A 294 -4.44 -26.52 -18.43
C SER A 294 -5.85 -25.92 -18.45
N LEU A 295 -5.97 -24.61 -18.73
CA LEU A 295 -7.26 -23.93 -18.85
C LEU A 295 -8.08 -24.37 -20.07
N VAL A 296 -7.44 -24.65 -21.20
CA VAL A 296 -8.14 -25.15 -22.39
C VAL A 296 -8.81 -26.49 -22.09
N VAL A 297 -8.09 -27.41 -21.43
CA VAL A 297 -8.65 -28.70 -21.01
C VAL A 297 -9.83 -28.49 -20.05
N GLU A 298 -9.71 -27.58 -19.08
CA GLU A 298 -10.80 -27.28 -18.14
C GLU A 298 -12.03 -26.66 -18.82
N ALA A 299 -11.81 -25.74 -19.77
CA ALA A 299 -12.87 -24.98 -20.43
C ALA A 299 -13.58 -25.76 -21.54
N THR A 300 -12.87 -26.63 -22.27
CA THR A 300 -13.40 -27.32 -23.46
C THR A 300 -13.48 -28.84 -23.31
N GLY A 301 -12.77 -29.43 -22.34
CA GLY A 301 -12.64 -30.88 -22.19
C GLY A 301 -11.67 -31.55 -23.18
N PHE A 302 -10.92 -30.80 -23.99
CA PHE A 302 -10.04 -31.36 -25.03
C PHE A 302 -8.62 -31.64 -24.53
N SER A 303 -8.35 -32.90 -24.15
CA SER A 303 -7.06 -33.35 -23.61
C SER A 303 -5.89 -33.37 -24.60
N GLU A 304 -6.15 -33.51 -25.91
CA GLU A 304 -5.13 -33.65 -26.98
C GLU A 304 -5.28 -32.59 -28.07
N SER A 305 -5.51 -31.33 -27.69
CA SER A 305 -5.69 -30.24 -28.65
C SER A 305 -4.40 -29.43 -28.84
N GLN A 306 -4.07 -29.11 -30.10
CA GLN A 306 -3.08 -28.07 -30.39
C GLN A 306 -3.77 -26.73 -30.22
N PHE A 307 -3.15 -25.82 -29.46
CA PHE A 307 -3.64 -24.47 -29.32
C PHE A 307 -2.58 -23.44 -29.69
N HIS A 308 -3.04 -22.28 -30.14
CA HIS A 308 -2.20 -21.11 -30.39
C HIS A 308 -2.72 -19.94 -29.55
N ALA A 309 -1.87 -19.39 -28.69
CA ALA A 309 -2.17 -18.25 -27.84
C ALA A 309 -1.50 -16.97 -28.37
N GLU A 310 -2.31 -15.97 -28.69
CA GLU A 310 -1.88 -14.64 -29.13
C GLU A 310 -2.30 -13.59 -28.10
N TRP A 311 -1.39 -12.68 -27.73
CA TRP A 311 -1.73 -11.59 -26.82
C TRP A 311 -2.75 -10.64 -27.47
N PHE A 312 -3.77 -10.24 -26.70
CA PHE A 312 -4.78 -9.29 -27.12
C PHE A 312 -4.79 -8.09 -26.18
N ASP A 313 -4.55 -6.91 -26.74
CA ASP A 313 -4.49 -5.67 -25.97
C ASP A 313 -5.89 -5.09 -25.72
N LEU A 314 -6.29 -5.01 -24.45
CA LEU A 314 -7.51 -4.31 -24.01
C LEU A 314 -7.25 -2.87 -23.57
N GLY A 315 -6.00 -2.40 -23.59
CA GLY A 315 -5.62 -1.07 -23.11
C GLY A 315 -5.83 -0.89 -21.60
N LEU A 316 -5.74 -1.99 -20.83
CA LEU A 316 -5.93 -2.02 -19.39
C LEU A 316 -4.63 -2.45 -18.67
N PRO A 317 -4.10 -1.64 -17.74
CA PRO A 317 -2.93 -2.03 -16.97
C PRO A 317 -3.27 -3.15 -15.99
N ASP A 318 -2.33 -4.08 -15.82
CA ASP A 318 -2.44 -5.22 -14.88
C ASP A 318 -3.57 -6.21 -15.19
N VAL A 319 -4.03 -6.24 -16.45
CA VAL A 319 -4.94 -7.26 -16.99
C VAL A 319 -4.31 -7.83 -18.24
N LEU A 320 -4.09 -9.15 -18.28
CA LEU A 320 -3.58 -9.85 -19.47
C LEU A 320 -4.74 -10.54 -20.19
N CYS A 321 -4.78 -10.39 -21.51
CA CYS A 321 -5.72 -11.13 -22.35
C CYS A 321 -4.98 -11.88 -23.45
N TYR A 322 -5.40 -13.13 -23.67
CA TYR A 322 -4.91 -13.98 -24.75
C TYR A 322 -6.08 -14.51 -25.56
N LYS A 323 -6.01 -14.36 -26.89
CA LYS A 323 -6.85 -15.11 -27.82
C LYS A 323 -6.24 -16.49 -28.00
N VAL A 324 -7.02 -17.52 -27.75
CA VAL A 324 -6.58 -18.91 -27.83
C VAL A 324 -7.39 -19.59 -28.91
N LYS A 325 -6.74 -20.00 -29.99
CA LYS A 325 -7.36 -20.85 -31.02
C LYS A 325 -7.04 -22.29 -30.69
N VAL A 326 -8.07 -23.11 -30.55
CA VAL A 326 -7.96 -24.54 -30.25
C VAL A 326 -8.43 -25.31 -31.48
N THR A 327 -7.57 -26.16 -32.04
CA THR A 327 -7.89 -26.98 -33.20
C THR A 327 -7.89 -28.44 -32.79
N THR A 328 -9.03 -29.11 -32.95
CA THR A 328 -9.16 -30.57 -32.87
C THR A 328 -9.43 -31.15 -34.25
N ALA A 329 -9.49 -32.47 -34.38
CA ALA A 329 -9.71 -33.14 -35.67
C ALA A 329 -11.03 -32.75 -36.34
N ASP A 330 -12.06 -32.43 -35.54
CA ASP A 330 -13.43 -32.20 -36.01
C ASP A 330 -13.96 -30.78 -35.74
N GLU A 331 -13.34 -30.00 -34.83
CA GLU A 331 -13.81 -28.66 -34.46
C GLU A 331 -12.71 -27.62 -34.26
N GLU A 332 -12.99 -26.39 -34.66
CA GLU A 332 -12.23 -25.19 -34.25
C GLU A 332 -13.05 -24.43 -33.19
N GLN A 333 -12.39 -24.14 -32.06
CA GLN A 333 -12.88 -23.26 -31.01
C GLN A 333 -11.96 -22.06 -30.84
N GLN A 334 -12.55 -20.91 -30.51
CA GLN A 334 -11.81 -19.68 -30.28
C GLN A 334 -12.20 -19.13 -28.92
N LEU A 335 -11.23 -19.06 -28.02
CA LEU A 335 -11.41 -18.61 -26.65
C LEU A 335 -10.67 -17.29 -26.42
N LEU A 336 -11.12 -16.54 -25.42
CA LEU A 336 -10.38 -15.42 -24.88
C LEU A 336 -10.18 -15.62 -23.38
N VAL A 337 -8.92 -15.68 -22.97
CA VAL A 337 -8.50 -15.88 -21.60
C VAL A 337 -8.08 -14.54 -21.02
N LYS A 338 -8.69 -14.13 -19.90
CA LYS A 338 -8.43 -12.85 -19.22
C LYS A 338 -7.98 -13.09 -17.79
N VAL A 339 -6.76 -12.67 -17.47
CA VAL A 339 -6.14 -12.82 -16.14
C VAL A 339 -5.99 -11.46 -15.47
N PHE A 340 -6.39 -11.37 -14.20
CA PHE A 340 -6.31 -10.14 -13.41
C PHE A 340 -5.18 -10.25 -12.39
N ASN A 341 -4.35 -9.21 -12.30
CA ASN A 341 -3.32 -9.17 -11.27
C ASN A 341 -3.94 -8.98 -9.87
N THR A 342 -3.16 -9.25 -8.84
CA THR A 342 -3.57 -9.14 -7.42
C THR A 342 -4.13 -7.76 -7.04
N ASN A 343 -3.62 -6.68 -7.62
CA ASN A 343 -4.13 -5.31 -7.41
C ASN A 343 -5.45 -5.02 -8.13
N ARG A 344 -5.92 -5.94 -8.99
CA ARG A 344 -7.18 -5.86 -9.75
C ARG A 344 -8.19 -6.96 -9.36
N SER A 345 -7.99 -7.66 -8.25
CA SER A 345 -8.91 -8.72 -7.80
C SER A 345 -10.34 -8.23 -7.57
N ALA A 346 -10.52 -6.98 -7.13
CA ALA A 346 -11.85 -6.38 -6.95
C ALA A 346 -12.59 -6.23 -8.29
N TRP A 347 -11.88 -5.85 -9.36
CA TRP A 347 -12.44 -5.76 -10.71
C TRP A 347 -12.89 -7.12 -11.22
N ALA A 348 -12.04 -8.15 -11.04
CA ALA A 348 -12.38 -9.51 -11.44
C ALA A 348 -13.64 -10.01 -10.70
N ARG A 349 -13.73 -9.82 -9.38
CA ARG A 349 -14.92 -10.21 -8.61
C ARG A 349 -16.17 -9.45 -9.05
N HIS A 350 -16.06 -8.14 -9.26
CA HIS A 350 -17.20 -7.32 -9.68
C HIS A 350 -17.74 -7.75 -11.04
N GLU A 351 -16.85 -8.05 -11.98
CA GLU A 351 -17.21 -8.61 -13.28
C GLU A 351 -17.84 -10.01 -13.15
N ALA A 352 -17.22 -10.92 -12.39
CA ALA A 352 -17.73 -12.27 -12.17
C ALA A 352 -19.14 -12.26 -11.57
N THR A 353 -19.39 -11.41 -10.57
CA THR A 353 -20.72 -11.24 -9.96
C THR A 353 -21.77 -10.87 -10.99
N LEU A 354 -21.48 -9.95 -11.92
CA LEU A 354 -22.42 -9.58 -12.98
C LEU A 354 -22.66 -10.72 -13.96
N LEU A 355 -21.58 -11.34 -14.46
CA LEU A 355 -21.65 -12.39 -15.47
C LEU A 355 -22.42 -13.62 -14.96
N THR A 356 -22.33 -13.92 -13.67
CA THR A 356 -23.08 -15.02 -13.05
C THR A 356 -24.53 -14.64 -12.74
N SER A 357 -24.80 -13.40 -12.32
CA SER A 357 -26.15 -12.99 -11.89
C SER A 357 -27.05 -12.46 -13.01
N GLN A 358 -26.49 -12.05 -14.14
CA GLN A 358 -27.22 -11.48 -15.27
C GLN A 358 -26.74 -12.05 -16.62
N PRO A 359 -27.07 -13.33 -16.93
CA PRO A 359 -26.58 -14.00 -18.14
C PRO A 359 -27.14 -13.44 -19.45
N GLU A 360 -28.27 -12.72 -19.39
CA GLU A 360 -28.95 -12.17 -20.57
C GLU A 360 -28.28 -10.90 -21.12
N LEU A 361 -27.28 -10.34 -20.44
CA LEU A 361 -26.61 -9.13 -20.92
C LEU A 361 -25.92 -9.36 -22.27
N PRO A 362 -25.77 -8.29 -23.09
CA PRO A 362 -24.99 -8.35 -24.31
C PRO A 362 -23.48 -8.42 -23.97
N THR A 363 -23.05 -9.55 -23.43
CA THR A 363 -21.68 -9.87 -23.08
C THR A 363 -21.15 -10.94 -24.00
N VAL A 364 -19.83 -10.95 -24.21
CA VAL A 364 -19.19 -12.14 -24.80
C VAL A 364 -19.49 -13.33 -23.87
N PRO A 365 -19.91 -14.50 -24.39
CA PRO A 365 -20.26 -15.66 -23.57
C PRO A 365 -19.11 -16.06 -22.64
N CYS A 366 -19.35 -15.98 -21.33
CA CYS A 366 -18.38 -16.41 -20.31
C CYS A 366 -18.57 -17.89 -20.03
N ILE A 367 -17.55 -18.70 -20.29
CA ILE A 367 -17.63 -20.17 -20.15
C ILE A 367 -16.99 -20.68 -18.86
N LEU A 368 -15.99 -19.97 -18.32
CA LEU A 368 -15.27 -20.41 -17.12
C LEU A 368 -14.79 -19.22 -16.28
N LEU A 369 -15.00 -19.31 -14.96
CA LEU A 369 -14.46 -18.40 -13.95
C LEU A 369 -13.62 -19.22 -12.98
N THR A 370 -12.30 -19.05 -13.00
CA THR A 370 -11.35 -19.88 -12.25
C THR A 370 -10.16 -19.06 -11.73
N GLU A 371 -9.18 -19.73 -11.12
CA GLU A 371 -7.95 -19.11 -10.65
C GLU A 371 -6.71 -19.82 -11.20
N VAL A 372 -5.72 -19.04 -11.65
CA VAL A 372 -4.43 -19.55 -12.15
C VAL A 372 -3.32 -18.95 -11.28
N HIS A 373 -2.56 -19.81 -10.60
CA HIS A 373 -1.51 -19.40 -9.66
C HIS A 373 -1.99 -18.36 -8.62
N GLY A 374 -3.24 -18.45 -8.16
CA GLY A 374 -3.87 -17.52 -7.22
C GLY A 374 -4.27 -16.16 -7.81
N LEU A 375 -4.30 -16.04 -9.15
CA LEU A 375 -4.84 -14.89 -9.87
C LEU A 375 -6.18 -15.27 -10.50
N THR A 376 -7.16 -14.37 -10.41
CA THR A 376 -8.48 -14.61 -11.00
C THR A 376 -8.39 -14.61 -12.53
N CYS A 377 -9.00 -15.62 -13.15
CA CYS A 377 -8.99 -15.87 -14.58
C CYS A 377 -10.40 -16.11 -15.11
N HIS A 378 -10.79 -15.38 -16.15
CA HIS A 378 -12.08 -15.52 -16.83
C HIS A 378 -11.84 -15.97 -18.27
N VAL A 379 -12.60 -16.97 -18.73
CA VAL A 379 -12.51 -17.51 -20.09
C VAL A 379 -13.82 -17.25 -20.81
N PHE A 380 -13.73 -16.72 -22.02
CA PHE A 380 -14.84 -16.36 -22.87
C PHE A 380 -14.80 -17.15 -24.17
N ASP A 381 -15.96 -17.53 -24.70
CA ASP A 381 -16.10 -18.05 -26.05
C ASP A 381 -16.24 -16.87 -27.02
N ILE A 382 -15.31 -16.77 -27.97
CA ILE A 382 -15.29 -15.73 -29.00
C ILE A 382 -15.56 -16.30 -30.40
N LYS A 383 -16.03 -17.54 -30.51
CA LYS A 383 -16.34 -18.16 -31.79
C LYS A 383 -17.37 -17.34 -32.57
N GLY A 384 -16.99 -16.91 -33.76
CA GLY A 384 -17.85 -16.08 -34.62
C GLY A 384 -17.92 -14.61 -34.23
N LEU A 385 -17.18 -14.18 -33.19
CA LEU A 385 -17.09 -12.78 -32.77
C LEU A 385 -15.79 -12.15 -33.25
N THR A 386 -15.85 -10.86 -33.60
CA THR A 386 -14.68 -10.07 -33.99
C THR A 386 -14.62 -8.77 -33.19
N PRO A 387 -13.43 -8.30 -32.77
CA PRO A 387 -13.31 -7.05 -32.04
C PRO A 387 -13.64 -5.87 -32.97
N CYS A 388 -14.44 -4.92 -32.49
CA CYS A 388 -14.78 -3.72 -33.25
C CYS A 388 -13.55 -2.81 -33.39
N SER A 389 -13.31 -2.32 -34.61
CA SER A 389 -12.35 -1.24 -34.85
C SER A 389 -12.82 0.06 -34.17
N LYS A 390 -11.93 1.06 -34.08
CA LYS A 390 -12.24 2.36 -33.49
C LYS A 390 -13.45 3.05 -34.17
N SER A 391 -13.55 2.96 -35.50
CA SER A 391 -14.67 3.56 -36.25
C SER A 391 -15.98 2.79 -36.04
N GLU A 392 -15.92 1.46 -35.96
CA GLU A 392 -17.11 0.64 -35.74
C GLU A 392 -17.63 0.79 -34.33
N MET A 393 -16.74 0.84 -33.34
CA MET A 393 -17.07 1.16 -31.96
C MET A 393 -17.80 2.50 -31.84
N ALA A 394 -17.28 3.55 -32.48
CA ALA A 394 -17.90 4.87 -32.40
C ALA A 394 -19.34 4.87 -32.94
N LYS A 395 -19.62 4.03 -33.95
CA LYS A 395 -20.96 3.87 -34.55
C LYS A 395 -21.88 2.96 -33.72
N GLY A 396 -21.36 1.83 -33.21
CA GLY A 396 -22.14 0.82 -32.50
C GLY A 396 -22.29 1.07 -31.00
N LEU A 397 -21.47 1.94 -30.38
CA LEU A 397 -21.54 2.23 -28.95
C LEU A 397 -22.88 2.84 -28.50
N PRO A 398 -23.49 3.80 -29.23
CA PRO A 398 -24.84 4.27 -28.92
C PRO A 398 -25.85 3.12 -28.91
N ASP A 399 -25.87 2.29 -29.95
CA ASP A 399 -26.80 1.17 -30.07
C ASP A 399 -26.57 0.08 -29.01
N PHE A 400 -25.32 -0.18 -28.64
CA PHE A 400 -24.99 -1.07 -27.53
C PHE A 400 -25.52 -0.53 -26.19
N ARG A 401 -25.35 0.77 -25.92
CA ARG A 401 -25.90 1.39 -24.70
C ARG A 401 -27.41 1.34 -24.70
N ARG A 402 -28.03 1.48 -25.88
CA ARG A 402 -29.47 1.36 -26.06
C ARG A 402 -29.96 -0.03 -25.69
N GLN A 403 -29.32 -1.05 -26.25
CA GLN A 403 -29.58 -2.46 -25.95
C GLN A 403 -29.40 -2.75 -24.45
N LEU A 404 -28.34 -2.21 -23.84
CA LEU A 404 -28.07 -2.40 -22.41
C LEU A 404 -29.21 -1.89 -21.51
N CYS A 405 -29.83 -0.76 -21.85
CA CYS A 405 -30.96 -0.21 -21.08
C CYS A 405 -32.26 -1.03 -21.23
N SER A 406 -32.39 -1.84 -22.28
CA SER A 406 -33.52 -2.76 -22.45
C SER A 406 -33.50 -3.91 -21.44
N HIS A 407 -32.34 -4.22 -20.85
CA HIS A 407 -32.23 -5.27 -19.83
C HIS A 407 -32.64 -4.76 -18.44
N THR A 408 -33.50 -5.52 -17.77
CA THR A 408 -33.90 -5.25 -16.39
C THR A 408 -32.90 -5.86 -15.42
N PRO A 409 -32.27 -5.07 -14.51
CA PRO A 409 -31.41 -5.62 -13.49
C PRO A 409 -32.17 -6.58 -12.56
N ALA A 410 -31.59 -7.76 -12.30
CA ALA A 410 -32.15 -8.72 -11.34
C ALA A 410 -32.33 -8.09 -9.95
N GLU A 411 -33.43 -8.40 -9.27
CA GLU A 411 -33.78 -7.79 -7.98
C GLU A 411 -32.74 -8.09 -6.90
N GLU A 412 -32.25 -9.33 -6.84
CA GLU A 412 -31.22 -9.76 -5.89
C GLU A 412 -29.90 -9.00 -6.10
N LEU A 413 -29.44 -8.90 -7.35
CA LEU A 413 -28.25 -8.12 -7.71
C LEU A 413 -28.41 -6.65 -7.33
N THR A 414 -29.56 -6.07 -7.68
CA THR A 414 -29.89 -4.67 -7.39
C THR A 414 -29.86 -4.40 -5.89
N SER A 415 -30.53 -5.23 -5.09
CA SER A 415 -30.58 -5.07 -3.63
C SER A 415 -29.19 -5.15 -2.98
N THR A 416 -28.30 -5.99 -3.51
CA THR A 416 -26.93 -6.13 -3.00
C THR A 416 -26.05 -4.96 -3.45
N TYR A 417 -26.18 -4.55 -4.71
CA TYR A 417 -25.43 -3.44 -5.28
C TYR A 417 -25.75 -2.13 -4.55
N LEU A 418 -27.03 -1.81 -4.37
CA LEU A 418 -27.49 -0.55 -3.77
C LEU A 418 -27.15 -0.40 -2.27
N ARG A 419 -26.88 -1.50 -1.55
CA ARG A 419 -26.38 -1.44 -0.16
C ARG A 419 -24.94 -0.96 -0.06
N SER A 420 -24.16 -1.16 -1.12
CA SER A 420 -22.71 -0.92 -1.12
C SER A 420 -22.30 0.25 -2.02
N HIS A 421 -23.15 0.68 -2.95
CA HIS A 421 -22.87 1.72 -3.92
C HIS A 421 -23.92 2.83 -3.85
N PRO A 422 -23.54 4.08 -3.51
CA PRO A 422 -24.47 5.20 -3.56
C PRO A 422 -24.84 5.52 -5.00
N GLN A 423 -26.10 5.82 -5.25
CA GLN A 423 -26.60 6.16 -6.58
C GLN A 423 -26.24 7.60 -6.96
N VAL A 424 -26.29 7.95 -8.24
CA VAL A 424 -25.85 9.27 -8.74
C VAL A 424 -26.43 10.45 -7.96
N TRP A 425 -27.71 10.39 -7.59
CA TRP A 425 -28.39 11.45 -6.84
C TRP A 425 -28.00 11.51 -5.35
N GLN A 426 -27.40 10.46 -4.80
CA GLN A 426 -26.88 10.42 -3.43
C GLN A 426 -25.45 10.96 -3.33
N ARG A 427 -24.70 11.00 -4.45
CA ARG A 427 -23.29 11.42 -4.50
C ARG A 427 -23.09 12.93 -4.45
N VAL A 428 -24.12 13.70 -4.77
CA VAL A 428 -24.11 15.17 -4.73
C VAL A 428 -24.91 15.66 -3.52
N ASP A 429 -24.32 16.54 -2.72
CA ASP A 429 -25.00 17.22 -1.62
C ASP A 429 -24.96 18.75 -1.79
N ASP A 430 -25.72 19.44 -0.93
CA ASP A 430 -25.77 20.90 -0.92
C ASP A 430 -24.39 21.53 -0.70
N LEU A 431 -23.56 20.90 0.13
CA LEU A 431 -22.23 21.39 0.46
C LEU A 431 -21.31 21.44 -0.77
N PHE A 432 -21.38 20.43 -1.64
CA PHE A 432 -20.64 20.43 -2.91
C PHE A 432 -21.09 21.54 -3.85
N VAL A 433 -22.40 21.77 -3.96
CA VAL A 433 -22.97 22.84 -4.79
C VAL A 433 -22.54 24.22 -4.28
N ARG A 434 -22.63 24.46 -2.96
CA ARG A 434 -22.18 25.72 -2.33
C ARG A 434 -20.68 25.95 -2.48
N ARG A 435 -19.86 24.90 -2.30
CA ARG A 435 -18.41 24.97 -2.50
C ARG A 435 -18.04 25.36 -3.94
N MET A 436 -18.75 24.81 -4.92
CA MET A 436 -18.56 25.20 -6.32
C MET A 436 -18.80 26.69 -6.52
N GLY A 437 -19.89 27.24 -5.99
CA GLY A 437 -20.18 28.69 -6.04
C GLY A 437 -19.05 29.52 -5.40
N LEU A 438 -18.60 29.15 -4.20
CA LEU A 438 -17.50 29.83 -3.50
C LEU A 438 -16.17 29.79 -4.27
N LEU A 439 -15.85 28.67 -4.92
CA LEU A 439 -14.62 28.51 -5.70
C LEU A 439 -14.63 29.32 -7.00
N LEU A 440 -15.79 29.45 -7.64
CA LEU A 440 -15.94 30.22 -8.87
C LEU A 440 -16.02 31.73 -8.61
N GLY A 441 -16.51 32.14 -7.43
CA GLY A 441 -16.61 33.53 -7.04
C GLY A 441 -17.35 34.36 -8.09
N ALA A 442 -16.74 35.43 -8.59
CA ALA A 442 -17.33 36.30 -9.61
C ALA A 442 -17.64 35.62 -10.96
N LYS A 443 -17.18 34.38 -11.19
CA LYS A 443 -17.48 33.62 -12.42
C LYS A 443 -18.78 32.82 -12.34
N ALA A 444 -19.40 32.76 -11.16
CA ALA A 444 -20.68 32.11 -10.96
C ALA A 444 -21.72 33.13 -10.47
N ASP A 445 -22.91 33.03 -11.01
CA ASP A 445 -24.10 33.65 -10.46
C ASP A 445 -24.55 32.86 -9.22
N PHE A 446 -24.45 33.50 -8.05
CA PHE A 446 -24.86 32.89 -6.78
C PHE A 446 -26.37 32.65 -6.71
N GLU A 447 -27.19 33.41 -7.44
CA GLU A 447 -28.64 33.19 -7.48
C GLU A 447 -28.97 31.84 -8.14
N LEU A 448 -28.27 31.49 -9.23
CA LEU A 448 -28.41 30.17 -9.86
C LEU A 448 -27.94 29.03 -8.97
N ILE A 449 -26.88 29.24 -8.18
CA ILE A 449 -26.37 28.26 -7.22
C ILE A 449 -27.37 28.04 -6.08
N ASP A 450 -27.92 29.11 -5.53
CA ASP A 450 -28.92 29.03 -4.47
C ASP A 450 -30.23 28.41 -4.98
N ARG A 451 -30.63 28.71 -6.22
CA ARG A 451 -31.77 28.07 -6.87
C ARG A 451 -31.56 26.56 -7.02
N LEU A 452 -30.40 26.13 -7.51
CA LEU A 452 -30.04 24.72 -7.60
C LEU A 452 -30.04 24.05 -6.22
N SER A 453 -29.44 24.70 -5.22
CA SER A 453 -29.44 24.23 -3.83
C SER A 453 -30.87 24.00 -3.31
N ALA A 454 -31.78 24.92 -3.58
CA ALA A 454 -33.18 24.84 -3.16
C ALA A 454 -33.94 23.69 -3.82
N VAL A 455 -33.75 23.46 -5.12
CA VAL A 455 -34.45 22.39 -5.86
C VAL A 455 -33.76 21.02 -5.77
N LEU A 456 -32.54 20.95 -5.22
CA LEU A 456 -31.75 19.72 -5.13
C LEU A 456 -32.48 18.54 -4.44
N PRO A 457 -33.23 18.74 -3.33
CA PRO A 457 -34.01 17.64 -2.73
C PRO A 457 -35.06 17.05 -3.67
N ASP A 458 -35.77 17.90 -4.42
CA ASP A 458 -36.83 17.48 -5.34
C ASP A 458 -36.25 16.83 -6.60
N LEU A 459 -35.15 17.39 -7.14
CA LEU A 459 -34.35 16.77 -8.18
C LEU A 459 -33.97 15.33 -7.81
N LYS A 460 -33.48 15.10 -6.58
CA LYS A 460 -33.15 13.76 -6.09
C LYS A 460 -34.38 12.84 -6.04
N HIS A 461 -35.56 13.39 -5.73
CA HIS A 461 -36.80 12.62 -5.74
C HIS A 461 -37.18 12.19 -7.17
N CYS A 462 -37.12 13.10 -8.13
CA CYS A 462 -37.36 12.80 -9.56
C CYS A 462 -36.40 11.72 -10.06
N LEU A 463 -35.10 11.84 -9.79
CA LEU A 463 -34.09 10.86 -10.19
C LEU A 463 -34.29 9.50 -9.56
N LYS A 464 -34.75 9.45 -8.30
CA LYS A 464 -35.04 8.21 -7.59
C LYS A 464 -36.26 7.47 -8.15
N ALA A 465 -37.22 8.20 -8.72
CA ALA A 465 -38.43 7.63 -9.29
C ALA A 465 -38.19 6.95 -10.65
N LEU A 466 -37.07 7.27 -11.31
CA LEU A 466 -36.71 6.68 -12.60
C LEU A 466 -36.34 5.19 -12.45
N PRO A 467 -36.74 4.34 -13.42
CA PRO A 467 -36.33 2.94 -13.45
C PRO A 467 -34.81 2.78 -13.54
N LEU A 468 -34.30 1.75 -12.87
CA LEU A 468 -32.87 1.43 -12.87
C LEU A 468 -32.46 0.66 -14.13
N ALA A 469 -31.28 0.96 -14.65
CA ALA A 469 -30.68 0.32 -15.81
C ALA A 469 -29.18 0.08 -15.58
N PHE A 470 -28.61 -0.86 -16.34
CA PHE A 470 -27.17 -1.07 -16.36
C PHE A 470 -26.47 0.07 -17.11
N SER A 471 -25.29 0.46 -16.62
CA SER A 471 -24.42 1.44 -17.26
C SER A 471 -22.97 0.96 -17.28
N ALA A 472 -22.32 1.10 -18.43
CA ALA A 472 -20.92 0.76 -18.67
C ALA A 472 -20.15 2.01 -19.16
N PRO A 473 -19.58 2.82 -18.25
CA PRO A 473 -19.02 4.13 -18.59
C PRO A 473 -17.64 4.10 -19.29
N ASP A 474 -16.83 3.05 -19.11
CA ASP A 474 -15.44 2.99 -19.62
C ASP A 474 -15.27 1.89 -20.69
N ILE A 475 -15.97 2.04 -21.81
CA ILE A 475 -15.82 1.15 -22.97
C ILE A 475 -14.72 1.69 -23.88
N ARG A 476 -13.62 0.94 -24.03
CA ARG A 476 -12.44 1.30 -24.83
C ARG A 476 -12.28 0.38 -26.03
N VAL A 477 -11.50 0.83 -27.02
CA VAL A 477 -11.13 0.04 -28.21
C VAL A 477 -10.65 -1.35 -27.81
N GLY A 478 -11.18 -2.39 -28.47
CA GLY A 478 -10.89 -3.80 -28.17
C GLY A 478 -11.86 -4.46 -27.18
N MET A 479 -12.68 -3.68 -26.45
CA MET A 479 -13.65 -4.24 -25.49
C MET A 479 -15.01 -4.59 -26.11
N LEU A 480 -15.41 -3.88 -27.16
CA LEU A 480 -16.65 -4.16 -27.89
C LEU A 480 -16.36 -5.13 -29.03
N TRP A 481 -17.16 -6.17 -29.14
CA TRP A 481 -17.08 -7.22 -30.14
C TRP A 481 -18.38 -7.31 -30.89
N LYS A 482 -18.34 -7.84 -32.11
CA LYS A 482 -19.52 -8.02 -32.94
C LYS A 482 -19.59 -9.40 -33.56
N ASP A 483 -20.82 -9.87 -33.73
CA ASP A 483 -21.12 -11.08 -34.50
C ASP A 483 -21.26 -10.78 -36.01
N ARG A 484 -21.70 -11.79 -36.77
CA ARG A 484 -21.97 -11.67 -38.21
C ARG A 484 -23.12 -10.71 -38.52
N ASP A 485 -24.08 -10.60 -37.61
CA ASP A 485 -25.30 -9.79 -37.74
C ASP A 485 -25.10 -8.34 -37.24
N GLN A 486 -23.86 -7.97 -36.88
CA GLN A 486 -23.48 -6.67 -36.32
C GLN A 486 -24.02 -6.39 -34.90
N ASN A 487 -24.52 -7.40 -34.18
CA ASN A 487 -24.87 -7.23 -32.77
C ASN A 487 -23.60 -7.05 -31.95
N CYS A 488 -23.63 -6.10 -31.01
CA CYS A 488 -22.47 -5.74 -30.21
C CYS A 488 -22.50 -6.42 -28.83
N PHE A 489 -21.34 -6.94 -28.41
CA PHE A 489 -21.14 -7.62 -27.14
C PHE A 489 -19.94 -7.02 -26.41
N LEU A 490 -20.07 -6.79 -25.10
CA LEU A 490 -18.99 -6.25 -24.28
C LEU A 490 -18.20 -7.38 -23.61
N LEU A 491 -16.88 -7.34 -23.75
CA LEU A 491 -15.96 -8.32 -23.17
C LEU A 491 -15.52 -7.98 -21.75
N HIS A 492 -15.58 -6.69 -21.37
CA HIS A 492 -15.00 -6.21 -20.12
C HIS A 492 -16.01 -5.42 -19.29
N TRP A 493 -16.38 -6.00 -18.14
CA TRP A 493 -17.34 -5.48 -17.18
C TRP A 493 -16.68 -5.23 -15.81
N ALA A 494 -15.44 -4.73 -15.74
CA ALA A 494 -14.88 -4.40 -14.41
C ALA A 494 -15.56 -3.19 -13.76
N VAL A 495 -16.12 -2.28 -14.57
CA VAL A 495 -16.71 -1.03 -14.11
C VAL A 495 -18.12 -0.94 -14.69
N TRP A 496 -19.06 -1.62 -14.04
CA TRP A 496 -20.49 -1.53 -14.33
C TRP A 496 -21.23 -0.92 -13.14
N ASN A 497 -22.33 -0.23 -13.43
CA ASN A 497 -23.20 0.36 -12.42
C ASN A 497 -24.66 0.04 -12.70
N ILE A 498 -25.47 0.07 -11.64
CA ILE A 498 -26.94 0.11 -11.72
C ILE A 498 -27.37 1.51 -11.27
N GLU A 499 -27.87 2.30 -12.21
CA GLU A 499 -28.20 3.71 -12.03
C GLU A 499 -29.55 4.03 -12.72
N PRO A 500 -30.17 5.19 -12.47
CA PRO A 500 -31.36 5.61 -13.21
C PRO A 500 -31.09 5.62 -14.69
N ILE A 501 -32.10 5.22 -15.47
CA ILE A 501 -32.05 5.40 -16.91
C ILE A 501 -31.77 6.87 -17.26
N GLY A 502 -30.93 7.07 -18.28
CA GLY A 502 -30.39 8.39 -18.65
C GLY A 502 -29.01 8.68 -18.06
N THR A 503 -28.58 7.99 -17.00
CA THR A 503 -27.23 8.17 -16.44
C THR A 503 -26.14 7.85 -17.47
N LYS A 504 -25.24 8.80 -17.72
CA LYS A 504 -24.18 8.73 -18.73
C LYS A 504 -24.68 8.56 -20.18
N TRP A 505 -25.93 8.94 -20.43
CA TRP A 505 -26.44 9.09 -21.78
C TRP A 505 -25.65 10.18 -22.53
N PRO A 506 -25.27 9.96 -23.80
CA PRO A 506 -24.63 10.99 -24.58
C PRO A 506 -25.59 12.17 -24.81
N LEU A 507 -25.23 13.35 -24.30
CA LEU A 507 -25.94 14.62 -24.50
C LEU A 507 -25.46 15.33 -25.78
N GLY A 508 -25.33 14.60 -26.89
CA GLY A 508 -25.03 15.22 -28.19
C GLY A 508 -26.25 15.96 -28.75
N ASP A 509 -26.06 16.71 -29.84
CA ASP A 509 -27.14 17.26 -30.70
C ASP A 509 -27.93 16.12 -31.41
N ASP A 510 -28.25 15.05 -30.68
CA ASP A 510 -29.16 14.01 -31.14
C ASP A 510 -30.55 14.67 -31.22
N ASP A 511 -30.96 14.92 -32.45
CA ASP A 511 -32.32 15.24 -32.91
C ASP A 511 -33.36 14.75 -31.90
N ASP A 512 -34.07 15.67 -31.23
CA ASP A 512 -35.03 15.39 -30.15
C ASP A 512 -36.04 14.29 -30.54
N ASN A 513 -36.31 14.15 -31.84
CA ASN A 513 -37.11 13.09 -32.42
C ASN A 513 -36.51 11.70 -32.19
N ARG A 514 -35.20 11.50 -32.40
CA ARG A 514 -34.51 10.21 -32.22
C ARG A 514 -34.46 9.79 -30.75
N PHE A 515 -34.31 10.75 -29.84
CA PHE A 515 -34.36 10.47 -28.41
C PHE A 515 -35.75 9.98 -27.98
N SER A 516 -36.80 10.63 -28.47
CA SER A 516 -38.19 10.29 -28.15
C SER A 516 -38.60 8.96 -28.77
N GLU A 517 -38.16 8.69 -30.00
CA GLU A 517 -38.31 7.39 -30.66
C GLU A 517 -37.68 6.27 -29.84
N TYR A 518 -36.46 6.48 -29.36
CA TYR A 518 -35.74 5.50 -28.56
C TYR A 518 -36.45 5.17 -27.25
N LEU A 519 -36.95 6.17 -26.51
CA LEU A 519 -37.68 5.93 -25.26
C LEU A 519 -38.97 5.13 -25.51
N ARG A 520 -39.64 5.38 -26.63
CA ARG A 520 -40.82 4.63 -27.04
C ARG A 520 -40.48 3.18 -27.38
N GLU A 521 -39.38 2.93 -28.09
CA GLU A 521 -38.89 1.58 -28.36
C GLU A 521 -38.54 0.83 -27.08
N LEU A 522 -37.87 1.48 -26.13
CA LEU A 522 -37.61 0.90 -24.81
C LEU A 522 -38.90 0.54 -24.06
N GLY A 523 -39.91 1.43 -24.12
CA GLY A 523 -41.22 1.20 -23.51
C GLY A 523 -41.94 -0.03 -24.05
N GLN A 524 -41.65 -0.44 -25.29
CA GLN A 524 -42.18 -1.67 -25.89
C GLN A 524 -41.46 -2.93 -25.39
N HIS A 525 -40.16 -2.83 -25.07
CA HIS A 525 -39.34 -3.97 -24.68
C HIS A 525 -39.34 -4.22 -23.15
N ARG A 526 -39.65 -3.19 -22.34
CA ARG A 526 -39.59 -3.29 -20.87
C ARG A 526 -40.84 -2.69 -20.23
N VAL A 527 -41.64 -3.55 -19.56
CA VAL A 527 -42.94 -3.21 -18.94
C VAL A 527 -42.89 -1.99 -18.01
N GLY A 528 -41.77 -1.77 -17.30
CA GLY A 528 -41.56 -0.62 -16.42
C GLY A 528 -41.17 0.70 -17.11
N MET A 529 -41.08 0.71 -18.44
CA MET A 529 -40.59 1.86 -19.24
C MET A 529 -41.66 2.49 -20.13
N ALA A 530 -42.90 1.96 -20.15
CA ALA A 530 -43.95 2.35 -21.10
C ALA A 530 -44.39 3.82 -21.00
N ASN A 531 -44.25 4.43 -19.82
CA ASN A 531 -44.66 5.82 -19.54
C ASN A 531 -43.48 6.68 -19.04
N LEU A 532 -42.26 6.44 -19.55
CA LEU A 532 -41.12 7.28 -19.20
C LEU A 532 -41.34 8.71 -19.69
N ASP A 533 -41.19 9.66 -18.77
CA ASP A 533 -41.06 11.07 -19.12
C ASP A 533 -39.69 11.34 -19.76
N PRO A 534 -39.63 11.78 -21.03
CA PRO A 534 -38.37 12.13 -21.69
C PRO A 534 -37.55 13.17 -20.93
N HIS A 535 -38.21 14.14 -20.29
CA HIS A 535 -37.52 15.18 -19.50
C HIS A 535 -36.87 14.58 -18.26
N GLY A 536 -37.50 13.62 -17.59
CA GLY A 536 -36.89 12.87 -16.48
C GLY A 536 -35.61 12.15 -16.88
N VAL A 537 -35.60 11.50 -18.06
CA VAL A 537 -34.40 10.80 -18.56
C VAL A 537 -33.28 11.78 -18.93
N ARG A 538 -33.61 12.93 -19.56
CA ARG A 538 -32.64 13.99 -19.84
C ARG A 538 -32.08 14.60 -18.57
N LEU A 539 -32.93 14.82 -17.58
CA LEU A 539 -32.53 15.32 -16.27
C LEU A 539 -31.49 14.38 -15.63
N ALA A 540 -31.70 13.06 -15.69
CA ALA A 540 -30.71 12.08 -15.22
C ALA A 540 -29.39 12.15 -15.98
N ALA A 541 -29.44 12.34 -17.30
CA ALA A 541 -28.25 12.51 -18.13
C ALA A 541 -27.45 13.76 -17.75
N ILE A 542 -28.08 14.93 -17.69
CA ILE A 542 -27.45 16.19 -17.31
C ILE A 542 -26.92 16.13 -15.88
N PHE A 543 -27.71 15.60 -14.94
CA PHE A 543 -27.30 15.46 -13.54
C PHE A 543 -26.08 14.54 -13.39
N SER A 544 -26.04 13.43 -14.14
CA SER A 544 -24.88 12.51 -14.11
C SER A 544 -23.60 13.10 -14.72
N GLU A 545 -23.73 14.06 -15.64
CA GLU A 545 -22.60 14.78 -16.20
C GLU A 545 -22.15 15.92 -15.28
N PHE A 546 -23.10 16.61 -14.64
CA PHE A 546 -22.86 17.57 -13.58
C PHE A 546 -22.07 16.94 -12.42
N GLU A 547 -22.55 15.81 -11.89
CA GLU A 547 -21.89 15.06 -10.81
C GLU A 547 -20.45 14.68 -11.18
N PHE A 548 -20.25 14.19 -12.40
CA PHE A 548 -18.93 13.75 -12.86
C PHE A 548 -17.93 14.89 -12.99
N ARG A 549 -18.36 16.04 -13.51
CA ARG A 549 -17.50 17.24 -13.61
C ARG A 549 -17.19 17.79 -12.22
N LEU A 550 -18.18 17.80 -11.34
CA LEU A 550 -18.05 18.25 -9.96
C LEU A 550 -17.04 17.40 -9.17
N THR A 551 -17.14 16.07 -9.24
CA THR A 551 -16.22 15.14 -8.56
C THR A 551 -14.80 15.17 -9.12
N ARG A 552 -14.63 15.53 -10.40
CA ARG A 552 -13.31 15.73 -11.04
C ARG A 552 -12.70 17.11 -10.79
N GLY A 553 -13.37 17.98 -10.02
CA GLY A 553 -12.90 19.35 -9.75
C GLY A 553 -13.02 20.29 -10.95
N ARG A 554 -13.78 19.93 -11.99
CA ARG A 554 -14.03 20.76 -13.18
C ARG A 554 -15.21 21.69 -12.92
N TYR A 555 -15.07 22.56 -11.92
CA TYR A 555 -16.16 23.37 -11.39
C TYR A 555 -16.81 24.29 -12.42
N LEU A 556 -16.03 24.89 -13.33
CA LEU A 556 -16.55 25.77 -14.37
C LEU A 556 -17.41 24.99 -15.39
N GLU A 557 -16.97 23.79 -15.78
CA GLU A 557 -17.71 22.91 -16.69
C GLU A 557 -18.98 22.35 -16.02
N ALA A 558 -18.94 22.09 -14.71
CA ALA A 558 -20.11 21.69 -13.94
C ALA A 558 -21.12 22.85 -13.84
N TYR A 559 -20.66 24.06 -13.52
CA TYR A 559 -21.51 25.24 -13.44
C TYR A 559 -22.22 25.55 -14.76
N ALA A 560 -21.56 25.34 -15.90
CA ALA A 560 -22.16 25.53 -17.22
C ALA A 560 -23.40 24.64 -17.48
N LEU A 561 -23.59 23.55 -16.71
CA LEU A 561 -24.75 22.66 -16.83
C LEU A 561 -25.92 23.05 -15.92
N VAL A 562 -25.72 24.00 -14.99
CA VAL A 562 -26.73 24.33 -13.97
C VAL A 562 -28.01 24.89 -14.59
N SER A 563 -27.89 25.79 -15.58
CA SER A 563 -29.05 26.35 -16.27
C SER A 563 -29.87 25.29 -17.01
N SER A 564 -29.21 24.41 -17.78
CA SER A 564 -29.86 23.30 -18.46
C SER A 564 -30.51 22.30 -17.50
N LEU A 565 -29.87 22.04 -16.36
CA LEU A 565 -30.39 21.15 -15.33
C LEU A 565 -31.64 21.72 -14.67
N LEU A 566 -31.67 23.04 -14.40
CA LEU A 566 -32.86 23.72 -13.87
C LEU A 566 -34.00 23.76 -14.90
N ALA A 567 -33.68 24.02 -16.17
CA ALA A 567 -34.67 24.05 -17.25
C ALA A 567 -35.34 22.69 -17.47
N GLU A 568 -34.59 21.58 -17.47
CA GLU A 568 -35.18 20.24 -17.54
C GLU A 568 -36.00 19.90 -16.30
N TYR A 569 -35.57 20.35 -15.11
CA TYR A 569 -36.35 20.14 -13.88
C TYR A 569 -37.70 20.86 -13.88
N GLU A 570 -37.76 22.09 -14.40
CA GLU A 570 -39.01 22.84 -14.62
C GLU A 570 -39.99 22.03 -15.49
N GLN A 571 -39.53 21.45 -16.60
CA GLN A 571 -40.34 20.60 -17.46
C GLN A 571 -40.88 19.35 -16.74
N VAL A 572 -40.06 18.68 -15.93
CA VAL A 572 -40.47 17.49 -15.16
C VAL A 572 -41.44 17.83 -14.03
N SER A 573 -41.23 18.99 -13.38
CA SER A 573 -42.03 19.41 -12.21
C SER A 573 -43.34 20.11 -12.59
N GLY A 574 -43.50 20.54 -13.84
CA GLY A 574 -44.67 21.25 -14.33
C GLY A 574 -44.76 22.70 -13.82
N ILE A 575 -43.63 23.28 -13.43
CA ILE A 575 -43.44 24.67 -12.98
C ILE A 575 -42.69 25.40 -14.09
#